data_AF-A0A7C4JGI8-F1
#
_entry.id   AF-A0A7C4JGI8-F1
#
_cell.length_a   1.000
_cell.length_b   1.000
_cell.length_c   1.000
_cell.angle_alpha   90.00
_cell.angle_beta   90.00
_cell.angle_gamma   90.00
#
_symmetry.space_group_name_H-M   'P 1'
#
loop_
_entity.id
_entity.type
_entity.pdbx_description
1 polymer ?
#
loop_
_entity_poly.entity_id
_entity_poly.type
_entity_poly.pdbx_seq_one_letter_code
_entity_poly.pdbx_strand_id
1 'polypeptide(L)' 'MGKESPKRRRFKIRQKQKRREKIKKLKEKLKKAQTKEEREKIIEKILKIAPHYYGFLEEFLKSIEKKGAKA' A
#
# COMPACT_ATOMS: atom_id res chain seq x y z
N MET A 1 10.97 -17.84 -25.04
CA MET A 1 9.83 -17.39 -24.22
C MET A 1 8.63 -17.14 -25.12
N GLY A 2 7.56 -17.92 -25.01
CA GLY A 2 6.35 -17.74 -25.82
C GLY A 2 5.61 -16.44 -25.48
N LYS A 3 5.05 -15.76 -26.48
CA LYS A 3 4.25 -14.54 -26.29
C LYS A 3 3.04 -14.85 -25.40
N GLU A 4 2.87 -14.11 -24.30
CA GLU A 4 1.73 -14.28 -23.40
C GLU A 4 0.41 -13.92 -24.10
N SER A 5 -0.62 -14.75 -23.93
CA SER A 5 -1.91 -14.49 -24.58
C SER A 5 -2.53 -13.17 -24.10
N PRO A 6 -3.23 -12.42 -24.98
CA PRO A 6 -3.86 -11.15 -24.62
C PRO A 6 -4.84 -11.26 -23.43
N LYS A 7 -5.52 -12.40 -23.28
CA LYS A 7 -6.43 -12.68 -22.15
C LYS A 7 -5.67 -12.77 -20.82
N ARG A 8 -4.56 -13.51 -20.79
CA ARG A 8 -3.72 -13.68 -19.58
C ARG A 8 -3.03 -12.37 -19.20
N ARG A 9 -2.56 -11.60 -20.19
CA ARG A 9 -2.03 -10.24 -19.99
C ARG A 9 -3.05 -9.31 -19.33
N ARG A 10 -4.28 -9.23 -19.88
CA ARG A 10 -5.37 -8.41 -19.32
C ARG A 10 -5.72 -8.82 -17.89
N PHE A 11 -5.77 -10.12 -17.60
CA PHE A 11 -6.02 -10.62 -16.25
C PHE A 11 -4.94 -10.16 -15.26
N LYS A 12 -3.65 -10.32 -15.61
CA LYS A 12 -2.54 -9.85 -14.77
C LYS A 12 -2.60 -8.34 -14.52
N ILE A 13 -2.92 -7.54 -15.54
CA ILE A 13 -3.08 -6.08 -15.41
C ILE A 13 -4.21 -5.75 -14.42
N ARG A 14 -5.37 -6.40 -14.56
CA ARG A 14 -6.52 -6.20 -13.66
C ARG A 14 -6.17 -6.54 -12.21
N GLN A 15 -5.44 -7.63 -11.97
CA GLN A 15 -4.99 -8.00 -10.62
C GLN A 15 -4.02 -6.96 -10.04
N LYS A 16 -3.09 -6.44 -10.86
CA LYS A 16 -2.18 -5.36 -10.46
C LYS A 16 -2.94 -4.08 -10.11
N GLN A 17 -3.93 -3.69 -10.91
CA GLN A 17 -4.78 -2.51 -10.65
C GLN A 17 -5.53 -2.65 -9.32
N LYS A 18 -6.23 -3.77 -9.11
CA LYS A 18 -6.95 -4.05 -7.85
C LYS A 18 -6.04 -3.98 -6.62
N ARG A 19 -4.82 -4.52 -6.74
CA ARG A 19 -3.82 -4.45 -5.65
C ARG A 19 -3.39 -3.01 -5.36
N ARG A 20 -3.13 -2.20 -6.40
CA ARG A 20 -2.78 -0.79 -6.25
C ARG A 20 -3.90 0.01 -5.60
N GLU A 21 -5.15 -0.20 -6.02
CA GLU A 21 -6.33 0.44 -5.42
C GLU A 21 -6.50 0.07 -3.96
N LYS A 22 -6.32 -1.21 -3.61
CA LYS A 22 -6.39 -1.67 -2.22
C LYS A 22 -5.31 -1.01 -1.35
N ILE A 23 -4.07 -0.93 -1.85
CA ILE A 23 -2.98 -0.24 -1.14
C ILE A 23 -3.28 1.26 -1.00
N LYS A 24 -3.82 1.91 -2.04
CA LYS A 24 -4.21 3.34 -1.99
C LYS A 24 -5.23 3.59 -0.87
N LYS A 25 -6.28 2.77 -0.79
CA LYS A 25 -7.30 2.85 0.27
C LYS A 25 -6.70 2.64 1.66
N LEU A 26 -5.76 1.69 1.81
CA LEU A 26 -5.08 1.45 3.09
C LEU A 26 -4.18 2.64 3.49
N LYS A 27 -3.46 3.25 2.54
CA LYS A 27 -2.66 4.47 2.80
C LYS A 27 -3.53 5.65 3.24
N GLU A 28 -4.71 5.83 2.64
CA GLU A 28 -5.66 6.87 3.04
C GLU A 28 -6.18 6.64 4.47
N LYS A 29 -6.47 5.38 4.82
CA LYS A 29 -6.83 5.01 6.20
C LYS A 29 -5.68 5.27 7.17
N LEU A 30 -4.44 4.94 6.78
CA LEU A 30 -3.25 5.16 7.61
C LEU A 30 -3.05 6.64 7.94
N LYS A 31 -3.30 7.53 6.97
CA LYS A 31 -3.24 8.98 7.19
C LYS A 31 -4.28 9.50 8.19
N LYS A 32 -5.46 8.87 8.24
CA LYS A 32 -6.56 9.27 9.13
C LYS A 32 -6.48 8.60 10.51
N ALA A 33 -5.75 7.50 10.64
CA ALA A 33 -5.63 6.76 11.89
C ALA A 33 -4.97 7.61 12.98
N GLN A 34 -5.69 7.78 14.09
CA GLN A 34 -5.26 8.58 15.23
C GLN A 34 -4.48 7.76 16.24
N THR A 35 -4.81 6.48 16.39
CA THR A 35 -4.16 5.59 17.37
C THR A 35 -3.01 4.78 16.75
N LYS A 36 -2.05 4.41 17.59
CA LYS A 36 -0.90 3.58 17.18
C LYS A 36 -1.33 2.18 16.74
N GLU A 37 -2.26 1.57 17.46
CA GLU A 37 -2.78 0.23 17.15
C GLU A 37 -3.50 0.16 15.79
N GLU A 38 -4.28 1.19 15.45
CA GLU A 38 -4.95 1.26 14.14
C GLU A 38 -3.94 1.36 13.01
N ARG A 39 -2.86 2.14 13.21
CA ARG A 39 -1.79 2.28 12.24
C ARG A 39 -1.09 0.94 12.01
N GLU A 40 -0.73 0.24 13.07
CA GLU A 40 -0.08 -1.08 13.02
C GLU A 40 -0.94 -2.10 12.26
N LYS A 41 -2.24 -2.20 12.58
CA LYS A 41 -3.19 -3.09 11.87
C LYS A 41 -3.28 -2.79 10.36
N ILE A 42 -3.16 -1.51 9.97
CA ILE A 42 -3.18 -1.11 8.57
C ILE A 42 -1.85 -1.45 7.89
N ILE A 43 -0.72 -1.21 8.55
CA ILE A 43 0.62 -1.53 8.06
C ILE A 43 0.75 -3.04 7.81
N GLU A 44 0.35 -3.88 8.77
CA GLU A 44 0.34 -5.34 8.62
C GLU A 44 -0.48 -5.78 7.40
N LYS A 45 -1.66 -5.18 7.19
CA LYS A 45 -2.49 -5.45 6.01
C LYS A 45 -1.78 -5.09 4.72
N ILE A 46 -1.04 -3.98 4.69
CA ILE A 46 -0.26 -3.59 3.50
C ILE A 46 0.89 -4.56 3.28
N LEU A 47 1.64 -4.94 4.33
CA LEU A 47 2.77 -5.87 4.23
C LEU A 47 2.35 -7.27 3.80
N LYS A 48 1.21 -7.78 4.30
CA LYS A 48 0.63 -9.05 3.85
C LYS A 48 0.28 -9.04 2.36
N ILE A 49 -0.13 -7.89 1.84
CA ILE A 49 -0.44 -7.71 0.41
C ILE A 49 0.83 -7.50 -0.40
N ALA A 50 1.81 -6.76 0.12
CA ALA A 50 3.03 -6.36 -0.55
C ALA A 50 4.23 -6.35 0.43
N PRO A 51 4.91 -7.49 0.60
CA PRO A 51 6.04 -7.59 1.52
C PRO A 51 7.20 -6.66 1.16
N HIS A 52 7.49 -6.52 -0.14
CA HIS A 52 8.52 -5.61 -0.66
C HIS A 52 8.26 -4.12 -0.40
N TYR A 53 7.09 -3.78 0.13
CA TYR A 53 6.68 -2.40 0.35
C TYR A 53 7.14 -1.83 1.69
N TYR A 54 7.86 -2.63 2.50
CA TYR A 54 8.31 -2.27 3.85
C TYR A 54 9.14 -0.98 3.89
N GLY A 55 10.20 -0.86 3.06
CA GLY A 55 11.05 0.34 3.04
C GLY A 55 10.28 1.61 2.67
N PHE A 56 9.38 1.54 1.68
CA PHE A 56 8.54 2.66 1.29
C PHE A 56 7.53 3.06 2.39
N LEU A 57 7.01 2.07 3.13
CA LEU A 57 6.10 2.30 4.26
C LEU A 57 6.78 3.07 5.38
N GLU A 58 8.03 2.74 5.67
CA GLU A 58 8.81 3.40 6.73
C GLU A 58 9.10 4.87 6.40
N GLU A 59 9.52 5.15 5.16
CA GLU A 59 9.68 6.52 4.66
C GLU A 59 8.36 7.30 4.70
N PHE A 60 7.26 6.64 4.34
CA PHE A 60 5.93 7.24 4.34
C PHE A 60 5.46 7.61 5.75
N LEU A 61 5.72 6.75 6.75
CA LEU A 61 5.42 7.04 8.16
C LEU A 61 6.24 8.23 8.67
N LYS A 62 7.56 8.23 8.42
CA LYS A 62 8.44 9.36 8.76
C LYS A 62 7.96 10.67 8.12
N SER A 63 7.41 10.61 6.91
CA SER A 63 6.82 11.78 6.22
C SER A 63 5.55 12.30 6.91
N ILE A 64 4.70 11.41 7.42
CA ILE A 64 3.47 11.80 8.15
C ILE A 64 3.84 12.49 9.46
N GLU A 65 4.78 11.94 10.22
CA GLU A 65 5.23 12.52 11.49
C GLU A 65 5.85 13.91 11.30
N LYS A 66 6.71 14.07 10.28
CA LYS A 66 7.30 15.38 9.94
C LYS A 66 6.28 16.43 9.51
N LYS A 67 5.14 16.03 8.94
CA LYS A 67 4.06 16.95 8.54
C LYS A 67 3.13 17.30 9.71
N GLY A 68 2.93 16.38 10.65
CA GLY A 68 2.17 16.65 11.88
C GLY A 68 2.89 17.60 12.84
N ALA A 69 4.22 17.59 12.87
CA ALA A 69 5.03 18.48 13.72
C ALA A 69 5.13 19.94 13.23
N LYS A 70 4.54 20.28 12.07
CA LYS A 70 4.55 21.63 11.47
C LYS A 70 3.18 22.32 11.54
N ALA A 71 2.21 21.75 12.24
CA ALA A 71 0.88 22.31 12.45
C ALA A 71 0.73 22.83 13.88
#